data_AF-A0A2E8VHF4-F1
#
_entry.id   AF-A0A2E8VHF4-F1
#
_cell.length_a   1.000
_cell.length_b   1.000
_cell.length_c   1.000
_cell.angle_alpha   90.00
_cell.angle_beta   90.00
_cell.angle_gamma   90.00
#
_symmetry.space_group_name_H-M   'P 1'
#
loop_
_entity.id
_entity.type
_entity.pdbx_description
1 polymer ?
#
loop_
_entity_poly.entity_id
_entity_poly.type
_entity_poly.pdbx_seq_one_letter_code
_entity_poly.pdbx_strand_id
1 'polypeptide(L)'
;ISGPPTSTYSFGATWHLIDYKMKSRASLINAMNFGWQDLTKYNVLILPNGRGMKKALGDNGINKLREWIDDGGTLISYSNSAAFLSDSSVSISSVRLRRQVLDNLDSYDNDLFILKEAENFSIDSVALWEGGDIYTSSESKEVTEKNSKKIKELDQLGRKFRPQGAILKVNMDKEHWLTVGCGDFVPVLYNTGNVLMAKKPINVAGRLADENNLRLGGLLWPEAKSRIAESAWVTQEYRGKGQIILFATEPHFRGYFKASERVLLNAIYLGPGMGTRHSVEW
;
A
#
# COMPACT_ATOMS: atom_id res chain seq x y z
N ILE A 1 -1.15 -17.26 3.82
CA ILE A 1 -2.29 -17.95 3.16
C ILE A 1 -1.79 -18.63 1.87
N SER A 2 -2.18 -19.87 1.64
CA SER A 2 -1.78 -20.72 0.50
C SER A 2 -3.02 -21.25 -0.25
N GLY A 3 -2.79 -21.98 -1.34
CA GLY A 3 -3.85 -22.68 -2.09
C GLY A 3 -4.17 -22.07 -3.46
N PRO A 4 -5.16 -22.62 -4.18
CA PRO A 4 -5.47 -22.26 -5.57
C PRO A 4 -5.65 -20.77 -5.89
N PRO A 5 -6.26 -19.92 -5.03
CA PRO A 5 -6.41 -18.50 -5.35
C PRO A 5 -5.11 -17.70 -5.21
N THR A 6 -4.05 -18.28 -4.65
CA THR A 6 -2.74 -17.62 -4.50
C THR A 6 -1.79 -18.02 -5.63
N SER A 7 -0.95 -17.08 -6.06
CA SER A 7 0.11 -17.37 -7.03
C SER A 7 1.19 -18.24 -6.38
N THR A 8 1.50 -19.38 -6.98
CA THR A 8 2.58 -20.28 -6.51
C THR A 8 3.91 -19.56 -6.40
N TYR A 9 4.22 -18.67 -7.35
CA TYR A 9 5.46 -17.89 -7.32
C TYR A 9 5.51 -16.92 -6.14
N SER A 10 4.41 -16.21 -5.88
CA SER A 10 4.36 -15.21 -4.82
C SER A 10 4.37 -15.88 -3.46
N PHE A 11 3.53 -16.91 -3.27
CA PHE A 11 3.51 -17.73 -2.06
C PHE A 11 4.87 -18.39 -1.80
N GLY A 12 5.48 -19.02 -2.81
CA GLY A 12 6.78 -19.68 -2.69
C GLY A 12 7.89 -18.72 -2.30
N ALA A 13 7.93 -17.52 -2.89
CA ALA A 13 8.91 -16.50 -2.52
C ALA A 13 8.73 -16.02 -1.07
N THR A 14 7.49 -15.86 -0.61
CA THR A 14 7.17 -15.49 0.78
C THR A 14 7.56 -16.59 1.74
N TRP A 15 7.22 -17.85 1.42
CA TRP A 15 7.53 -18.99 2.27
C TRP A 15 9.05 -19.18 2.38
N HIS A 16 9.78 -19.11 1.27
CA HIS A 16 11.24 -19.15 1.27
C HIS A 16 11.86 -18.00 2.07
N LEU A 17 11.32 -16.78 1.98
CA LEU A 17 11.79 -15.65 2.79
C LEU A 17 11.66 -15.93 4.29
N ILE A 18 10.53 -16.46 4.73
CA ILE A 18 10.27 -16.67 6.16
C ILE A 18 11.02 -17.90 6.68
N ASP A 19 10.93 -19.03 5.98
CA ASP A 19 11.47 -20.31 6.41
C ASP A 19 12.99 -20.38 6.22
N TYR A 20 13.49 -20.10 5.02
CA TYR A 20 14.91 -20.28 4.71
C TYR A 20 15.76 -19.08 5.12
N LYS A 21 15.36 -17.86 4.74
CA LYS A 21 16.17 -16.65 5.02
C LYS A 21 16.06 -16.21 6.48
N MET A 22 14.83 -16.11 7.00
CA MET A 22 14.59 -15.62 8.36
C MET A 22 14.58 -16.71 9.43
N LYS A 23 14.57 -18.00 9.03
CA LYS A 23 14.53 -19.15 9.96
C LYS A 23 13.39 -19.06 10.98
N SER A 24 12.28 -18.47 10.57
CA SER A 24 11.10 -18.28 11.40
C SER A 24 10.03 -19.31 11.06
N ARG A 25 9.27 -19.73 12.06
CA ARG A 25 8.19 -20.71 11.87
C ARG A 25 6.98 -19.99 11.29
N ALA A 26 6.48 -20.50 10.16
CA ALA A 26 5.23 -20.04 9.57
C ALA A 26 4.21 -21.17 9.55
N SER A 27 2.96 -20.84 9.85
CA SER A 27 1.83 -21.75 9.65
C SER A 27 1.17 -21.50 8.29
N LEU A 28 0.86 -22.58 7.58
CA LEU A 28 0.21 -22.50 6.27
C LEU A 28 -1.30 -22.70 6.42
N ILE A 29 -2.05 -21.66 6.06
CA ILE A 29 -3.52 -21.70 6.01
C ILE A 29 -3.94 -21.81 4.55
N ASN A 30 -4.64 -22.88 4.18
CA ASN A 30 -5.22 -23.03 2.86
C ASN A 30 -6.47 -22.14 2.72
N ALA A 31 -6.49 -21.29 1.70
CA ALA A 31 -7.58 -20.37 1.40
C ALA A 31 -8.94 -21.07 1.25
N MET A 32 -8.97 -22.30 0.75
CA MET A 32 -10.20 -23.08 0.57
C MET A 32 -10.88 -23.45 1.90
N ASN A 33 -10.10 -23.55 2.98
CA ASN A 33 -10.61 -23.92 4.31
C ASN A 33 -10.70 -22.71 5.25
N PHE A 34 -10.41 -21.50 4.75
CA PHE A 34 -10.23 -20.30 5.59
C PHE A 34 -11.41 -20.02 6.52
N GLY A 35 -12.65 -20.21 6.05
CA GLY A 35 -13.86 -19.97 6.85
C GLY A 35 -13.93 -20.81 8.14
N TRP A 36 -13.32 -21.99 8.17
CA TRP A 36 -13.38 -22.94 9.29
C TRP A 36 -12.17 -22.85 10.21
N GLN A 37 -11.12 -22.14 9.82
CA GLN A 37 -9.87 -22.04 10.57
C GLN A 37 -10.01 -21.04 11.72
N ASP A 38 -9.53 -21.41 12.90
CA ASP A 38 -9.47 -20.49 14.03
C ASP A 38 -8.35 -19.46 13.85
N LEU A 39 -8.73 -18.21 13.58
CA LEU A 39 -7.78 -17.14 13.30
C LEU A 39 -7.14 -16.55 14.56
N THR A 40 -7.72 -16.79 15.74
CA THR A 40 -7.21 -16.26 17.02
C THR A 40 -5.81 -16.78 17.37
N LYS A 41 -5.40 -17.90 16.75
CA LYS A 41 -4.06 -18.50 16.87
C LYS A 41 -2.97 -17.73 16.13
N TYR A 42 -3.34 -16.75 15.31
CA TYR A 42 -2.41 -16.02 14.44
C TYR A 42 -2.42 -14.53 14.74
N ASN A 43 -1.23 -13.96 14.81
CA ASN A 43 -0.98 -12.52 14.98
C ASN A 43 -0.87 -11.80 13.63
N VAL A 44 -0.21 -12.43 12.65
CA VAL A 44 0.04 -11.88 11.32
C VAL A 44 -0.51 -12.82 10.27
N LEU A 45 -1.37 -12.29 9.40
CA LEU A 45 -1.81 -12.98 8.20
C LEU A 45 -1.20 -12.31 6.99
N ILE A 46 -0.43 -13.09 6.23
CA ILE A 46 0.11 -12.66 4.95
C ILE A 46 -0.77 -13.24 3.84
N LEU A 47 -1.29 -12.36 3.00
CA LEU A 47 -2.09 -12.66 1.83
C LEU A 47 -1.25 -12.38 0.56
N PRO A 48 -0.60 -13.41 -0.01
CA PRO A 48 0.25 -13.23 -1.17
C PRO A 48 -0.54 -12.82 -2.41
N ASN A 49 0.16 -12.39 -3.46
CA ASN A 49 -0.48 -12.07 -4.73
C ASN A 49 -1.31 -13.27 -5.24
N GLY A 50 -2.53 -13.00 -5.67
CA GLY A 50 -3.48 -14.03 -6.05
C GLY A 50 -4.64 -13.48 -6.87
N ARG A 51 -5.46 -14.37 -7.43
CA ARG A 51 -6.69 -14.02 -8.15
C ARG A 51 -7.86 -14.85 -7.62
N GLY A 52 -9.06 -14.30 -7.73
CA GLY A 52 -10.27 -15.01 -7.28
C GLY A 52 -10.41 -15.11 -5.76
N MET A 53 -9.70 -14.29 -4.99
CA MET A 53 -9.73 -14.34 -3.52
C MET A 53 -11.15 -14.13 -2.96
N LYS A 54 -11.92 -13.19 -3.55
CA LYS A 54 -13.33 -12.98 -3.19
C LYS A 54 -14.16 -14.26 -3.28
N LYS A 55 -13.99 -15.02 -4.37
CA LYS A 55 -14.70 -16.28 -4.60
C LYS A 55 -14.25 -17.38 -3.64
N ALA A 56 -12.95 -17.42 -3.32
CA ALA A 56 -12.39 -18.44 -2.44
C ALA A 56 -12.75 -18.23 -0.96
N LEU A 57 -12.73 -16.98 -0.49
CA LEU A 57 -13.10 -16.65 0.90
C LEU A 57 -14.62 -16.65 1.11
N GLY A 58 -15.39 -16.22 0.10
CA GLY A 58 -16.82 -15.95 0.24
C GLY A 58 -17.11 -14.83 1.25
N ASP A 59 -18.37 -14.50 1.45
CA ASP A 59 -18.77 -13.42 2.36
C ASP A 59 -18.46 -13.77 3.82
N ASN A 60 -18.63 -15.05 4.21
CA ASN A 60 -18.30 -15.54 5.55
C ASN A 60 -16.80 -15.42 5.84
N GLY A 61 -15.93 -15.80 4.90
CA GLY A 61 -14.48 -15.67 5.08
C GLY A 61 -14.02 -14.21 5.12
N ILE A 62 -14.66 -13.33 4.34
CA ILE A 62 -14.40 -11.89 4.37
C ILE A 62 -14.83 -11.27 5.71
N ASN A 63 -16.00 -11.63 6.22
CA ASN A 63 -16.47 -11.16 7.53
C ASN A 63 -15.58 -11.66 8.66
N LYS A 64 -15.19 -12.94 8.63
CA LYS A 64 -14.25 -13.50 9.61
C LYS A 64 -12.88 -12.82 9.58
N LEU A 65 -12.38 -12.53 8.39
CA LEU A 65 -11.12 -11.79 8.23
C LEU A 65 -11.25 -10.38 8.82
N ARG A 66 -12.41 -9.72 8.61
CA ARG A 66 -12.70 -8.41 9.17
C ARG A 66 -12.71 -8.42 10.69
N GLU A 67 -13.46 -9.34 11.29
CA GLU A 67 -13.53 -9.52 12.75
C GLU A 67 -12.14 -9.77 13.34
N TRP A 68 -11.35 -10.64 12.71
CA TRP A 68 -9.97 -10.91 13.16
C TRP A 68 -9.05 -9.68 13.11
N ILE A 69 -9.19 -8.82 12.10
CA ILE A 69 -8.46 -7.54 12.07
C ILE A 69 -8.97 -6.63 13.19
N ASP A 70 -10.29 -6.51 13.35
CA ASP A 70 -10.89 -5.66 14.37
C ASP A 70 -10.46 -6.09 15.80
N ASP A 71 -10.17 -7.38 16.00
CA ASP A 71 -9.67 -7.97 17.25
C ASP A 71 -8.16 -7.81 17.51
N GLY A 72 -7.40 -7.22 16.58
CA GLY A 72 -5.95 -6.98 16.77
C GLY A 72 -5.04 -7.65 15.74
N GLY A 73 -5.59 -8.34 14.75
CA GLY A 73 -4.82 -8.97 13.68
C GLY A 73 -4.05 -7.98 12.81
N THR A 74 -2.84 -8.34 12.39
CA THR A 74 -2.07 -7.61 11.37
C THR A 74 -2.21 -8.28 10.01
N LEU A 75 -2.98 -7.68 9.09
CA LEU A 75 -3.14 -8.17 7.73
C LEU A 75 -2.12 -7.53 6.80
N ILE A 76 -1.29 -8.34 6.15
CA ILE A 76 -0.32 -7.89 5.13
C ILE A 76 -0.73 -8.45 3.78
N SER A 77 -0.84 -7.60 2.76
CA SER A 77 -1.11 -8.07 1.40
C SER A 77 -0.33 -7.29 0.35
N TYR A 78 -0.09 -7.92 -0.79
CA TYR A 78 0.61 -7.29 -1.92
C TYR A 78 -0.07 -7.56 -3.26
N SER A 79 0.13 -6.65 -4.21
CA SER A 79 -0.27 -6.77 -5.62
C SER A 79 -1.77 -6.98 -5.79
N ASN A 80 -2.24 -8.03 -6.49
CA ASN A 80 -3.67 -8.22 -6.75
C ASN A 80 -4.48 -8.50 -5.48
N SER A 81 -3.86 -9.05 -4.44
CA SER A 81 -4.53 -9.27 -3.16
C SER A 81 -4.76 -7.96 -2.40
N ALA A 82 -3.80 -7.03 -2.47
CA ALA A 82 -4.01 -5.65 -2.01
C ALA A 82 -5.11 -4.94 -2.82
N ALA A 83 -5.17 -5.18 -4.13
CA ALA A 83 -6.26 -4.68 -4.97
C ALA A 83 -7.63 -5.28 -4.59
N PHE A 84 -7.68 -6.53 -4.16
CA PHE A 84 -8.90 -7.15 -3.64
C PHE A 84 -9.39 -6.48 -2.34
N LEU A 85 -8.48 -6.18 -1.40
CA LEU A 85 -8.85 -5.54 -0.13
C LEU A 85 -9.24 -4.06 -0.26
N SER A 86 -8.69 -3.37 -1.27
CA SER A 86 -9.00 -1.98 -1.61
C SER A 86 -10.21 -1.81 -2.54
N ASP A 87 -10.78 -2.92 -3.01
CA ASP A 87 -11.98 -2.88 -3.86
C ASP A 87 -13.20 -2.43 -3.04
N SER A 88 -13.96 -1.48 -3.59
CA SER A 88 -15.15 -0.94 -2.92
C SER A 88 -16.18 -2.01 -2.57
N SER A 89 -16.25 -3.12 -3.32
CA SER A 89 -17.18 -4.22 -3.04
C SER A 89 -16.80 -5.10 -1.84
N VAL A 90 -15.57 -4.99 -1.34
CA VAL A 90 -15.05 -5.80 -0.22
C VAL A 90 -14.97 -4.97 1.06
N SER A 91 -14.67 -3.67 0.93
CA SER A 91 -14.68 -2.69 2.03
C SER A 91 -13.90 -3.13 3.27
N ILE A 92 -12.76 -3.81 3.08
CA ILE A 92 -11.83 -4.15 4.17
C ILE A 92 -10.89 -2.97 4.44
N SER A 93 -10.35 -2.35 3.41
CA SER A 93 -9.50 -1.15 3.53
C SER A 93 -10.27 0.09 3.09
N SER A 94 -9.84 1.27 3.53
CA SER A 94 -10.24 2.59 3.02
C SER A 94 -9.39 3.03 1.82
N VAL A 95 -8.24 2.38 1.58
CA VAL A 95 -7.46 2.55 0.35
C VAL A 95 -8.32 2.15 -0.84
N ARG A 96 -8.25 2.91 -1.93
CA ARG A 96 -9.05 2.66 -3.13
C ARG A 96 -8.17 2.53 -4.35
N LEU A 97 -8.68 1.81 -5.35
CA LEU A 97 -8.00 1.71 -6.63
C LEU A 97 -8.29 2.97 -7.45
N ARG A 98 -7.27 3.57 -8.08
CA ARG A 98 -7.44 4.79 -8.90
C ARG A 98 -8.64 4.75 -9.84
N ARG A 99 -8.87 3.60 -10.50
CA ARG A 99 -9.99 3.37 -11.44
C ARG A 99 -11.39 3.55 -10.82
N GLN A 100 -11.53 3.40 -9.50
CA GLN A 100 -12.79 3.54 -8.76
C GLN A 100 -13.01 4.95 -8.21
N VAL A 101 -11.99 5.82 -8.29
CA VAL A 101 -12.03 7.15 -7.68
C VAL A 101 -11.77 8.27 -8.68
N LEU A 102 -11.95 7.98 -9.97
CA LEU A 102 -11.70 8.92 -11.07
C LEU A 102 -12.54 10.20 -10.94
N ASP A 103 -13.76 10.08 -10.43
CA ASP A 103 -14.67 11.22 -10.26
C ASP A 103 -14.32 12.08 -9.01
N ASN A 104 -13.49 11.57 -8.09
CA ASN A 104 -13.10 12.26 -6.85
C ASN A 104 -11.57 12.48 -6.73
N LEU A 105 -10.83 12.46 -7.85
CA LEU A 105 -9.37 12.57 -7.85
C LEU A 105 -8.88 13.86 -7.18
N ASP A 106 -9.60 14.96 -7.34
CA ASP A 106 -9.22 16.26 -6.77
C ASP A 106 -9.09 16.21 -5.25
N SER A 107 -9.91 15.40 -4.57
CA SER A 107 -9.80 15.21 -3.11
C SER A 107 -8.51 14.51 -2.69
N TYR A 108 -7.97 13.61 -3.52
CA TYR A 108 -6.70 12.93 -3.26
C TYR A 108 -5.53 13.83 -3.64
N ASP A 109 -5.65 14.58 -4.73
CA ASP A 109 -4.63 15.53 -5.17
C ASP A 109 -4.45 16.65 -4.12
N ASN A 110 -5.55 17.15 -3.54
CA ASN A 110 -5.50 18.13 -2.45
C ASN A 110 -4.86 17.57 -1.17
N ASP A 111 -5.21 16.34 -0.76
CA ASP A 111 -4.59 15.72 0.42
C ASP A 111 -3.08 15.49 0.20
N LEU A 112 -2.69 15.09 -1.01
CA LEU A 112 -1.29 14.96 -1.40
C LEU A 112 -0.55 16.29 -1.40
N PHE A 113 -1.18 17.35 -1.91
CA PHE A 113 -0.62 18.69 -1.89
C PHE A 113 -0.32 19.15 -0.45
N ILE A 114 -1.30 19.00 0.45
CA ILE A 114 -1.13 19.33 1.89
C ILE A 114 0.01 18.52 2.51
N LEU A 115 0.16 17.24 2.17
CA LEU A 115 1.26 16.41 2.67
C LEU A 115 2.63 16.90 2.17
N LYS A 116 2.74 17.27 0.89
CA LYS A 116 4.00 17.80 0.31
C LYS A 116 4.38 19.16 0.87
N GLU A 117 3.40 20.01 1.15
CA GLU A 117 3.64 21.29 1.83
C GLU A 117 4.15 21.04 3.25
N ALA A 118 3.54 20.10 3.98
CA ALA A 118 3.96 19.75 5.34
C ALA A 118 5.39 19.18 5.39
N GLU A 119 5.81 18.38 4.40
CA GLU A 119 7.18 17.86 4.32
C GLU A 119 8.25 18.94 4.09
N ASN A 120 7.90 20.01 3.36
CA ASN A 120 8.83 21.09 3.01
C ASN A 120 8.65 22.34 3.88
N PHE A 121 7.85 22.25 4.95
CA PHE A 121 7.54 23.40 5.78
C PHE A 121 8.74 23.77 6.67
N SER A 122 9.28 24.97 6.44
CA SER A 122 10.29 25.57 7.31
C SER A 122 9.67 26.77 8.03
N ILE A 123 9.61 26.71 9.35
CA ILE A 123 9.09 27.81 10.18
C ILE A 123 10.22 28.78 10.44
N ASP A 124 10.06 30.03 10.01
CA ASP A 124 10.89 31.11 10.54
C ASP A 124 10.41 31.46 11.95
N SER A 125 11.16 30.99 12.95
CA SER A 125 10.85 31.24 14.36
C SER A 125 10.84 32.73 14.68
N VAL A 126 11.69 33.55 14.06
CA VAL A 126 11.76 34.99 14.37
C VAL A 126 10.51 35.69 13.87
N ALA A 127 10.11 35.44 12.62
CA ALA A 127 8.86 35.95 12.07
C ALA A 127 7.64 35.50 12.90
N LEU A 128 7.64 34.26 13.41
CA LEU A 128 6.57 33.77 14.29
C LEU A 128 6.48 34.55 15.61
N TRP A 129 7.62 34.86 16.23
CA TRP A 129 7.67 35.61 17.50
C TRP A 129 7.40 37.11 17.33
N GLU A 130 7.79 37.68 16.19
CA GLU A 130 7.62 39.11 15.87
C GLU A 130 6.25 39.43 15.24
N GLY A 131 5.40 38.41 15.01
CA GLY A 131 4.07 38.57 14.41
C GLY A 131 4.10 38.87 12.91
N GLY A 132 5.16 38.46 12.22
CA GLY A 132 5.27 38.51 10.76
C GLY A 132 4.43 37.43 10.08
N ASP A 133 4.26 37.55 8.76
CA ASP A 133 3.54 36.56 7.96
C ASP A 133 4.32 35.24 7.91
N ILE A 134 3.83 34.23 8.62
CA ILE A 134 4.43 32.89 8.74
C ILE A 134 4.09 32.01 7.52
N TYR A 135 3.02 32.36 6.79
CA TYR A 135 2.48 31.54 5.71
C TYR A 135 2.75 32.19 4.36
N THR A 136 3.71 31.65 3.60
CA THR A 136 3.74 31.86 2.16
C THR A 136 2.59 31.06 1.58
N SER A 137 1.45 31.70 1.29
CA SER A 137 0.30 31.02 0.70
C SER A 137 0.67 30.54 -0.71
N SER A 138 1.11 29.29 -0.84
CA SER A 138 1.17 28.61 -2.12
C SER A 138 -0.25 28.46 -2.63
N GLU A 139 -0.58 29.19 -3.69
CA GLU A 139 -1.90 29.15 -4.33
C GLU A 139 -2.31 27.69 -4.60
N SER A 140 -3.42 27.27 -3.99
CA SER A 140 -4.08 26.02 -4.35
C SER A 140 -4.40 26.06 -5.83
N LYS A 141 -3.90 25.09 -6.62
CA LYS A 141 -4.22 24.99 -8.05
C LYS A 141 -5.73 25.10 -8.24
N GLU A 142 -6.17 26.14 -8.95
CA GLU A 142 -7.57 26.32 -9.33
C GLU A 142 -8.09 25.04 -9.99
N VAL A 143 -9.22 24.55 -9.45
CA VAL A 143 -9.93 23.38 -9.97
C VAL A 143 -10.55 23.77 -11.30
N THR A 144 -9.78 23.61 -12.38
CA THR A 144 -10.28 23.71 -13.75
C THR A 144 -11.33 22.63 -13.94
N GLU A 145 -12.51 22.97 -14.49
CA GLU A 145 -13.59 22.03 -14.77
C GLU A 145 -13.07 20.85 -15.60
N LYS A 146 -12.78 19.73 -14.92
CA LYS A 146 -12.24 18.55 -15.56
C LYS A 146 -13.36 17.79 -16.24
N ASN A 147 -13.22 17.57 -17.54
CA ASN A 147 -14.10 16.72 -18.31
C ASN A 147 -13.92 15.24 -17.87
N SER A 148 -14.86 14.72 -17.08
CA SER A 148 -14.82 13.37 -16.49
C SER A 148 -14.67 12.25 -17.52
N LYS A 149 -15.16 12.44 -18.76
CA LYS A 149 -14.97 11.49 -19.86
C LYS A 149 -13.49 11.39 -20.27
N LYS A 150 -12.81 12.53 -20.41
CA LYS A 150 -11.39 12.59 -20.79
C LYS A 150 -10.50 11.90 -19.74
N ILE A 151 -10.78 12.08 -18.46
CA ILE A 151 -10.06 11.38 -17.38
C ILE A 151 -10.22 9.86 -17.50
N LYS A 152 -11.44 9.39 -17.77
CA LYS A 152 -11.73 7.96 -17.91
C LYS A 152 -10.99 7.34 -19.10
N GLU A 153 -10.94 8.06 -20.23
CA GLU A 153 -10.16 7.64 -21.40
C GLU A 153 -8.65 7.59 -21.12
N LEU A 154 -8.10 8.60 -20.45
CA LEU A 154 -6.69 8.63 -20.06
C LEU A 154 -6.34 7.50 -19.08
N ASP A 155 -7.18 7.21 -18.08
CA ASP A 155 -6.97 6.06 -17.19
C ASP A 155 -7.02 4.74 -17.96
N GLN A 156 -7.97 4.58 -18.89
CA GLN A 156 -8.07 3.39 -19.72
C GLN A 156 -6.82 3.20 -20.60
N LEU A 157 -6.31 4.28 -21.18
CA LEU A 157 -5.09 4.28 -21.97
C LEU A 157 -3.86 3.91 -21.11
N GLY A 158 -3.71 4.55 -19.95
CA GLY A 158 -2.63 4.24 -19.01
C GLY A 158 -2.68 2.80 -18.47
N ARG A 159 -3.87 2.19 -18.39
CA ARG A 159 -4.04 0.76 -18.06
C ARG A 159 -3.57 -0.15 -19.19
N LYS A 160 -3.80 0.22 -20.45
CA LYS A 160 -3.35 -0.53 -21.61
C LYS A 160 -1.82 -0.54 -21.67
N PHE A 161 -1.20 0.60 -21.38
CA PHE A 161 0.26 0.77 -21.38
C PHE A 161 0.94 0.48 -20.03
N ARG A 162 0.25 -0.23 -19.13
CA ARG A 162 0.82 -0.58 -17.82
C ARG A 162 2.19 -1.28 -17.98
N PRO A 163 3.19 -0.92 -17.18
CA PRO A 163 4.50 -1.57 -17.25
C PRO A 163 4.40 -3.04 -16.83
N GLN A 164 5.27 -3.87 -17.40
CA GLN A 164 5.42 -5.28 -17.08
C GLN A 164 6.87 -5.54 -16.66
N GLY A 165 7.25 -5.05 -15.49
CA GLY A 165 8.61 -5.21 -14.95
C GLY A 165 9.50 -3.97 -15.08
N ALA A 166 8.93 -2.76 -14.98
CA ALA A 166 9.73 -1.55 -14.86
C ALA A 166 10.26 -1.41 -13.42
N ILE A 167 11.45 -0.83 -13.25
CA ILE A 167 12.02 -0.53 -11.94
C ILE A 167 11.69 0.93 -11.63
N LEU A 168 10.86 1.12 -10.61
CA LEU A 168 10.38 2.44 -10.21
C LEU A 168 10.99 2.86 -8.88
N LYS A 169 11.15 4.17 -8.71
CA LYS A 169 11.59 4.80 -7.46
C LYS A 169 10.39 4.98 -6.54
N VAL A 170 10.53 4.51 -5.31
CA VAL A 170 9.59 4.80 -4.23
C VAL A 170 10.30 5.65 -3.19
N ASN A 171 9.77 6.84 -2.94
CA ASN A 171 10.21 7.70 -1.85
C ASN A 171 9.62 7.17 -0.54
N MET A 172 10.44 7.06 0.49
CA MET A 172 10.06 6.51 1.79
C MET A 172 9.87 7.64 2.80
N ASP A 173 8.82 7.54 3.60
CA ASP A 173 8.63 8.39 4.77
C ASP A 173 9.61 7.94 5.87
N LYS A 174 10.53 8.83 6.28
CA LYS A 174 11.58 8.50 7.27
C LYS A 174 11.05 8.37 8.69
N GLU A 175 9.89 8.97 8.97
CA GLU A 175 9.30 8.98 10.31
C GLU A 175 8.44 7.73 10.56
N HIS A 176 8.01 7.07 9.48
CA HIS A 176 7.15 5.91 9.58
C HIS A 176 7.91 4.64 9.97
N TRP A 177 7.48 3.93 11.03
CA TRP A 177 8.15 2.72 11.55
C TRP A 177 8.39 1.59 10.51
N LEU A 178 7.49 1.42 9.52
CA LEU A 178 7.69 0.49 8.40
C LEU A 178 8.98 0.72 7.60
N THR A 179 9.53 1.93 7.59
CA THR A 179 10.70 2.31 6.79
C THR A 179 12.00 2.27 7.58
N VAL A 180 11.97 1.83 8.84
CA VAL A 180 13.17 1.72 9.68
C VAL A 180 14.24 0.88 8.98
N GLY A 181 15.43 1.47 8.83
CA GLY A 181 16.56 0.85 8.13
C GLY A 181 16.45 0.85 6.60
N CYS A 182 15.45 1.50 6.01
CA CYS A 182 15.41 1.83 4.59
C CYS A 182 16.08 3.20 4.35
N GLY A 183 16.59 3.42 3.14
CA GLY A 183 17.05 4.75 2.74
C GLY A 183 15.89 5.63 2.30
N ASP A 184 16.21 6.86 1.91
CA ASP A 184 15.26 7.89 1.41
C ASP A 184 14.39 7.40 0.26
N PHE A 185 14.90 6.42 -0.50
CA PHE A 185 14.13 5.75 -1.53
C PHE A 185 14.48 4.27 -1.62
N VAL A 186 13.54 3.51 -2.19
CA VAL A 186 13.69 2.08 -2.47
C VAL A 186 13.32 1.79 -3.93
N PRO A 187 14.14 1.02 -4.66
CA PRO A 187 13.78 0.54 -5.98
C PRO A 187 12.77 -0.62 -5.86
N VAL A 188 11.71 -0.58 -6.65
CA VAL A 188 10.69 -1.63 -6.67
C VAL A 188 10.43 -2.10 -8.08
N LEU A 189 10.20 -3.41 -8.25
CA LEU A 189 9.74 -3.95 -9.52
C LEU A 189 8.23 -3.74 -9.65
N TYR A 190 7.83 -2.99 -10.67
CA TYR A 190 6.44 -2.69 -10.96
C TYR A 190 5.93 -3.54 -12.12
N ASN A 191 5.04 -4.48 -11.80
CA ASN A 191 4.47 -5.47 -12.72
C ASN A 191 2.94 -5.57 -12.61
N THR A 192 2.29 -4.53 -12.07
CA THR A 192 0.84 -4.49 -11.84
C THR A 192 0.17 -3.39 -12.65
N GLY A 193 -1.14 -3.54 -12.91
CA GLY A 193 -1.97 -2.46 -13.44
C GLY A 193 -2.78 -1.74 -12.36
N ASN A 194 -2.75 -2.24 -11.13
CA ASN A 194 -3.44 -1.66 -9.99
C ASN A 194 -2.62 -0.49 -9.46
N VAL A 195 -3.29 0.61 -9.13
CA VAL A 195 -2.69 1.83 -8.57
C VAL A 195 -3.50 2.13 -7.32
N LEU A 196 -2.83 2.19 -6.17
CA LEU A 196 -3.46 2.46 -4.88
C LEU A 196 -3.47 3.96 -4.63
N MET A 197 -4.66 4.47 -4.31
CA MET A 197 -4.88 5.85 -3.87
C MET A 197 -5.25 5.81 -2.39
N ALA A 198 -4.55 6.60 -1.61
CA ALA A 198 -4.77 6.76 -0.19
C ALA A 198 -4.94 8.25 0.12
N LYS A 199 -5.82 8.53 1.06
CA LYS A 199 -6.04 9.86 1.64
C LYS A 199 -6.13 9.72 3.16
N LYS A 200 -5.95 10.80 3.90
CA LYS A 200 -6.17 10.82 5.35
C LYS A 200 -7.51 10.15 5.72
N PRO A 201 -7.56 9.30 6.78
CA PRO A 201 -6.55 9.09 7.83
C PRO A 201 -5.52 7.96 7.55
N ILE A 202 -5.37 7.51 6.30
CA ILE A 202 -4.47 6.40 5.96
C ILE A 202 -3.02 6.89 5.97
N ASN A 203 -2.13 6.17 6.65
CA ASN A 203 -0.70 6.45 6.64
C ASN A 203 -0.05 5.83 5.39
N VAL A 204 0.81 6.59 4.71
CA VAL A 204 1.50 6.14 3.49
C VAL A 204 3.00 6.10 3.77
N ALA A 205 3.51 4.93 4.16
CA ALA A 205 4.92 4.75 4.49
C ALA A 205 5.85 4.88 3.27
N GLY A 206 5.34 4.60 2.06
CA GLY A 206 6.12 4.73 0.84
C GLY A 206 5.25 5.10 -0.35
N ARG A 207 5.69 6.10 -1.11
CA ARG A 207 4.96 6.67 -2.25
C ARG A 207 5.83 6.67 -3.49
N LEU A 208 5.26 6.33 -4.63
CA LEU A 208 5.98 6.38 -5.90
C LEU A 208 6.42 7.81 -6.18
N ALA A 209 7.65 7.96 -6.69
CA ALA A 209 8.20 9.28 -6.93
C ALA A 209 7.42 10.05 -8.01
N ASP A 210 7.65 11.35 -8.05
CA ASP A 210 7.04 12.26 -9.03
C ASP A 210 7.37 11.82 -10.47
N GLU A 211 6.56 12.26 -11.41
CA GLU A 211 6.68 11.87 -12.81
C GLU A 211 8.11 12.05 -13.34
N ASN A 212 8.80 13.13 -13.02
CA ASN A 212 10.16 13.38 -13.52
C ASN A 212 11.18 12.32 -13.08
N ASN A 213 11.07 11.80 -11.84
CA ASN A 213 12.06 10.93 -11.21
C ASN A 213 11.55 9.50 -10.93
N LEU A 214 10.38 9.14 -11.45
CA LEU A 214 9.71 7.86 -11.18
C LEU A 214 10.48 6.64 -11.74
N ARG A 215 11.08 6.75 -12.91
CA ARG A 215 11.66 5.61 -13.64
C ARG A 215 13.15 5.48 -13.35
N LEU A 216 13.54 4.38 -12.70
CA LEU A 216 14.95 4.02 -12.52
C LEU A 216 15.46 3.11 -13.65
N GLY A 217 14.59 2.24 -14.18
CA GLY A 217 14.95 1.31 -15.24
C GLY A 217 13.75 0.64 -15.91
N GLY A 218 14.00 0.02 -17.07
CA GLY A 218 12.96 -0.63 -17.88
C GLY A 218 12.11 0.33 -18.72
N LEU A 219 11.11 -0.25 -19.40
CA LEU A 219 10.17 0.47 -20.26
C LEU A 219 8.98 0.99 -19.45
N LEU A 220 8.75 2.30 -19.49
CA LEU A 220 7.59 2.95 -18.87
C LEU A 220 7.04 3.99 -19.84
N TRP A 221 5.85 3.72 -20.36
CA TRP A 221 5.13 4.63 -21.26
C TRP A 221 4.67 5.90 -20.53
N PRO A 222 4.69 7.09 -21.17
CA PRO A 222 4.25 8.35 -20.56
C PRO A 222 2.83 8.29 -19.96
N GLU A 223 1.91 7.60 -20.62
CA GLU A 223 0.52 7.44 -20.19
C GLU A 223 0.41 6.61 -18.91
N ALA A 224 1.26 5.59 -18.76
CA ALA A 224 1.33 4.83 -17.53
C ALA A 224 2.11 5.58 -16.44
N LYS A 225 3.12 6.36 -16.84
CA LYS A 225 3.96 7.16 -15.95
C LYS A 225 3.13 8.19 -15.18
N SER A 226 2.36 9.02 -15.88
CA SER A 226 1.45 10.01 -15.29
C SER A 226 0.37 9.39 -14.40
N ARG A 227 -0.08 8.17 -14.74
CA ARG A 227 -1.07 7.43 -13.94
C ARG A 227 -0.51 6.87 -12.63
N ILE A 228 0.77 6.51 -12.60
CA ILE A 228 1.43 5.80 -11.49
C ILE A 228 2.18 6.76 -10.56
N ALA A 229 2.64 7.90 -11.07
CA ALA A 229 3.34 8.92 -10.29
C ALA A 229 2.56 9.29 -9.02
N GLU A 230 3.29 9.50 -7.92
CA GLU A 230 2.75 9.96 -6.62
C GLU A 230 1.70 9.05 -5.95
N SER A 231 1.42 7.89 -6.55
CA SER A 231 0.50 6.92 -5.97
C SER A 231 1.14 6.15 -4.80
N ALA A 232 0.29 5.63 -3.92
CA ALA A 232 0.76 4.94 -2.72
C ALA A 232 1.36 3.56 -3.08
N TRP A 233 2.58 3.31 -2.61
CA TRP A 233 3.22 1.99 -2.73
C TRP A 233 2.97 1.13 -1.50
N VAL A 234 3.22 1.65 -0.30
CA VAL A 234 2.90 0.99 0.97
C VAL A 234 2.00 1.89 1.78
N THR A 235 0.91 1.30 2.27
CA THR A 235 -0.06 1.97 3.12
C THR A 235 -0.23 1.19 4.41
N GLN A 236 -0.47 1.90 5.49
CA GLN A 236 -0.83 1.37 6.79
C GLN A 236 -2.15 2.03 7.21
N GLU A 237 -3.12 1.20 7.56
CA GLU A 237 -4.44 1.63 8.00
C GLU A 237 -4.79 0.92 9.30
N TYR A 238 -5.22 1.70 10.29
CA TYR A 238 -5.77 1.15 11.53
C TYR A 238 -7.20 0.71 11.31
N ARG A 239 -7.56 -0.45 11.86
CA ARG A 239 -8.94 -0.95 11.83
C ARG A 239 -9.24 -1.72 13.11
N GLY A 240 -10.21 -1.23 13.89
CA GLY A 240 -10.46 -1.73 15.24
C GLY A 240 -9.21 -1.66 16.11
N LYS A 241 -8.80 -2.81 16.66
CA LYS A 241 -7.54 -2.98 17.40
C LYS A 241 -6.37 -3.41 16.50
N GLY A 242 -6.64 -3.87 15.29
CA GLY A 242 -5.62 -4.35 14.36
C GLY A 242 -5.23 -3.33 13.31
N GLN A 243 -4.62 -3.84 12.25
CA GLN A 243 -4.17 -3.02 11.13
C GLN A 243 -4.14 -3.78 9.81
N ILE A 244 -4.15 -3.00 8.74
CA ILE A 244 -4.05 -3.46 7.37
C ILE A 244 -2.85 -2.76 6.72
N ILE A 245 -1.93 -3.56 6.18
CA ILE A 245 -0.76 -3.09 5.46
C ILE A 245 -0.87 -3.58 4.02
N LEU A 246 -0.99 -2.64 3.09
CA LEU A 246 -1.12 -2.95 1.66
C LEU A 246 0.11 -2.49 0.90
N PHE A 247 0.64 -3.37 0.07
CA PHE A 247 1.69 -3.09 -0.89
C PHE A 247 1.12 -3.12 -2.31
N ALA A 248 1.36 -2.09 -3.12
CA ALA A 248 0.89 -2.02 -4.50
C ALA A 248 1.54 -3.08 -5.39
N THR A 249 2.80 -3.45 -5.11
CA THR A 249 3.56 -4.48 -5.83
C THR A 249 4.03 -5.57 -4.87
N GLU A 250 4.70 -6.60 -5.38
CA GLU A 250 5.34 -7.63 -4.55
C GLU A 250 6.71 -7.13 -4.05
N PRO A 251 6.89 -6.82 -2.75
CA PRO A 251 8.12 -6.21 -2.24
C PRO A 251 9.35 -7.15 -2.27
N HIS A 252 9.14 -8.45 -2.32
CA HIS A 252 10.19 -9.47 -2.29
C HIS A 252 10.26 -10.28 -3.60
N PHE A 253 9.75 -9.72 -4.72
CA PHE A 253 9.68 -10.42 -6.00
C PHE A 253 11.06 -10.99 -6.41
N ARG A 254 11.17 -12.32 -6.39
CA ARG A 254 12.39 -13.09 -6.69
C ARG A 254 13.66 -12.64 -5.93
N GLY A 255 13.51 -11.92 -4.82
CA GLY A 255 14.64 -11.37 -4.06
C GLY A 255 15.50 -10.35 -4.82
N TYR A 256 14.99 -9.69 -5.86
CA TYR A 256 15.76 -8.71 -6.64
C TYR A 256 16.26 -7.52 -5.81
N PHE A 257 15.40 -7.01 -4.92
CA PHE A 257 15.70 -5.82 -4.14
C PHE A 257 15.60 -6.12 -2.64
N LYS A 258 16.75 -6.11 -1.95
CA LYS A 258 16.81 -6.28 -0.50
C LYS A 258 16.16 -5.13 0.26
N ALA A 259 16.16 -3.93 -0.32
CA ALA A 259 15.60 -2.74 0.30
C ALA A 259 14.06 -2.82 0.40
N SER A 260 13.36 -3.28 -0.64
CA SER A 260 11.91 -3.49 -0.57
C SER A 260 11.55 -4.72 0.26
N GLU A 261 12.38 -5.77 0.23
CA GLU A 261 12.25 -6.94 1.11
C GLU A 261 12.30 -6.52 2.59
N ARG A 262 13.17 -5.56 2.96
CA ARG A 262 13.25 -5.03 4.33
C ARG A 262 11.94 -4.39 4.80
N VAL A 263 11.25 -3.63 3.95
CA VAL A 263 9.94 -3.04 4.30
C VAL A 263 8.91 -4.13 4.62
N LEU A 264 8.91 -5.23 3.85
CA LEU A 264 8.05 -6.37 4.15
C LEU A 264 8.43 -7.05 5.48
N LEU A 265 9.73 -7.22 5.75
CA LEU A 265 10.19 -7.80 7.01
C LEU A 265 9.78 -6.92 8.20
N ASN A 266 9.91 -5.60 8.09
CA ASN A 266 9.42 -4.66 9.09
C ASN A 266 7.92 -4.84 9.34
N ALA A 267 7.11 -4.95 8.28
CA ALA A 267 5.69 -5.22 8.41
C ALA A 267 5.38 -6.54 9.15
N ILE A 268 6.12 -7.61 8.83
CA ILE A 268 5.92 -8.94 9.43
C ILE A 268 6.31 -8.96 10.91
N TYR A 269 7.47 -8.41 11.26
CA TYR A 269 8.03 -8.54 12.61
C TYR A 269 7.66 -7.40 13.56
N LEU A 270 7.59 -6.17 13.06
CA LEU A 270 7.23 -5.00 13.87
C LEU A 270 5.73 -4.73 13.87
N GLY A 271 5.00 -5.21 12.87
CA GLY A 271 3.56 -4.98 12.71
C GLY A 271 2.77 -5.25 13.99
N PRO A 272 2.82 -6.45 14.58
CA PRO A 272 2.06 -6.78 15.80
C PRO A 272 2.36 -5.91 17.02
N GLY A 273 3.49 -5.20 17.05
CA GLY A 273 3.85 -4.32 18.17
C GLY A 273 3.60 -2.85 17.88
N MET A 274 3.92 -2.38 16.68
CA MET A 274 3.93 -0.96 16.34
C MET A 274 2.61 -0.45 15.76
N GLY A 275 1.76 -1.34 15.25
CA GLY A 275 0.56 -0.94 14.53
C GLY A 275 -0.75 -1.51 15.05
N THR A 276 -0.73 -2.37 16.06
CA THR A 276 -1.96 -2.90 16.68
C THR A 276 -2.03 -2.50 18.15
N ARG A 277 -3.25 -2.43 18.67
CA ARG A 277 -3.56 -2.09 20.06
C ARG A 277 -4.06 -3.34 20.77
N HIS A 278 -3.17 -4.02 21.48
CA HIS A 278 -3.56 -5.13 22.33
C HIS A 278 -3.96 -4.61 23.71
N SER A 279 -5.17 -4.93 24.16
CA SER A 279 -5.52 -4.79 25.57
C SER A 279 -4.85 -5.94 26.32
N VAL A 280 -3.80 -5.64 27.08
CA VAL A 280 -3.23 -6.59 28.04
C VAL A 280 -4.17 -6.61 29.24
N GLU A 281 -4.90 -7.70 29.44
CA GLU A 281 -5.57 -7.95 30.72
C GLU A 281 -4.46 -8.32 31.71
N TRP A 282 -4.22 -7.42 32.66
CA TRP A 282 -3.33 -7.62 33.81
C TRP A 282 -4.16 -8.00 35.04
#